data_AF-A0A5P0JI16-F1
#
_entry.id   AF-A0A5P0JI16-F1
#
_cell.length_a   1.000
_cell.length_b   1.000
_cell.length_c   1.000
_cell.angle_alpha   90.00
_cell.angle_beta   90.00
_cell.angle_gamma   90.00
#
_symmetry.space_group_name_H-M   'P 1'
#
loop_
_entity.id
_entity.type
_entity.pdbx_description
1 polymer ?
#
loop_
_entity_poly.entity_id
_entity_poly.type
_entity_poly.pdbx_seq_one_letter_code
_entity_poly.pdbx_strand_id
1 'polypeptide(L)'
;MEIRIMLFILMMMVMPVSYAACYSELSVQHNLVVQGDFALTQTQMATYEHNFNDSSCVSTNTITPMSPSDIIVGLYNDTIKLNLHFEWTNKNNITLSNNQTSFTSGYSVTVTPAASNAKVNVSAGGGGSVMINGVATLSSASSSTRGSAAVQFLLCLLGGKSWDACVNSYRNALAQNAGVYSFNLTLSYNPITTTCKPDDLLITLDSIPVSQLPATGNKATINSKQGDIILRC
;
A
#
# COMPACT_ATOMS: atom_id res chain seq x y z
N MET A 1 38.82 23.06 -15.38
CA MET A 1 37.46 22.61 -15.00
C MET A 1 37.51 22.23 -13.52
N GLU A 2 37.63 23.20 -12.61
CA GLU A 2 38.05 22.94 -11.21
C GLU A 2 37.35 23.85 -10.17
N ILE A 3 36.39 24.69 -10.57
CA ILE A 3 35.74 25.67 -9.67
C ILE A 3 34.27 25.31 -9.35
N ARG A 4 33.69 24.30 -10.00
CA ARG A 4 32.26 23.94 -9.81
C ARG A 4 32.00 22.88 -8.73
N ILE A 5 33.01 22.13 -8.30
CA ILE A 5 32.83 21.05 -7.31
C ILE A 5 32.94 21.57 -5.86
N MET A 6 33.74 22.62 -5.60
CA MET A 6 33.84 23.20 -4.24
C MET A 6 32.58 23.95 -3.78
N LEU A 7 31.79 24.51 -4.70
CA LEU A 7 30.54 25.21 -4.36
C LEU A 7 29.45 24.27 -3.83
N PHE A 8 29.48 22.99 -4.22
CA PHE A 8 28.52 21.99 -3.75
C PHE A 8 28.82 21.50 -2.33
N ILE A 9 30.08 21.49 -1.91
CA ILE A 9 30.50 21.06 -0.57
C ILE A 9 30.27 22.18 0.45
N LEU A 10 30.40 23.44 0.04
CA LEU A 10 30.23 24.59 0.94
C LEU A 10 28.76 24.91 1.28
N MET A 11 27.81 24.56 0.40
CA MET A 11 26.37 24.78 0.65
C MET A 11 25.73 23.74 1.58
N MET A 12 26.44 22.69 2.00
CA MET A 12 25.94 21.71 2.98
C MET A 12 26.13 22.14 4.45
N MET A 13 26.80 23.26 4.73
CA MET A 13 27.16 23.68 6.10
C MET A 13 26.24 24.72 6.74
N VAL A 14 25.07 25.04 6.15
CA VAL A 14 24.14 26.00 6.77
C VAL A 14 22.69 25.50 6.66
N MET A 15 22.42 24.34 7.26
CA MET A 15 21.08 24.05 7.77
C MET A 15 21.19 23.82 9.28
N PRO A 16 20.23 24.29 10.10
CA PRO A 16 20.21 23.94 11.50
C PRO A 16 20.22 22.42 11.61
N VAL A 17 21.32 21.89 12.13
CA VAL A 17 21.47 20.46 12.45
C VAL A 17 20.53 20.23 13.64
N SER A 18 19.26 19.97 13.36
CA SER A 18 18.37 19.37 14.33
C SER A 18 18.92 17.96 14.57
N TYR A 19 19.77 17.81 15.59
CA TYR A 19 20.16 16.50 16.06
C TYR A 19 18.89 15.73 16.42
N ALA A 20 18.77 14.48 15.98
CA ALA A 20 17.62 13.69 16.35
C ALA A 20 17.59 13.57 17.87
N ALA A 21 16.44 13.85 18.44
CA ALA A 21 16.23 13.84 19.88
C ALA A 21 15.57 12.54 20.35
N CYS A 22 15.15 11.68 19.42
CA CYS A 22 14.62 10.35 19.67
C CYS A 22 15.53 9.33 18.99
N TYR A 23 15.65 8.13 19.54
CA TYR A 23 16.60 7.09 19.09
C TYR A 23 16.02 5.68 19.06
N SER A 24 14.76 5.47 19.47
CA SER A 24 14.18 4.13 19.45
C SER A 24 13.81 3.66 18.05
N GLU A 25 13.89 2.35 17.84
CA GLU A 25 13.34 1.67 16.68
C GLU A 25 12.04 0.96 17.08
N LEU A 26 10.89 1.48 16.64
CA LEU A 26 9.59 0.90 16.94
C LEU A 26 8.89 0.46 15.66
N SER A 27 8.21 -0.68 15.73
CA SER A 27 7.40 -1.17 14.61
C SER A 27 6.04 -1.66 15.09
N VAL A 28 5.00 -1.32 14.34
CA VAL A 28 3.64 -1.83 14.54
C VAL A 28 3.23 -2.65 13.33
N GLN A 29 2.44 -3.70 13.55
CA GLN A 29 1.88 -4.53 12.49
C GLN A 29 0.38 -4.28 12.35
N HIS A 30 -0.07 -4.10 11.11
CA HIS A 30 -1.48 -4.11 10.75
C HIS A 30 -1.79 -5.27 9.81
N ASN A 31 -3.06 -5.68 9.81
CA ASN A 31 -3.55 -6.76 8.97
C ASN A 31 -4.60 -6.21 7.99
N LEU A 32 -4.40 -6.47 6.70
CA LEU A 32 -5.35 -6.18 5.64
C LEU A 32 -5.76 -7.48 4.96
N VAL A 33 -7.06 -7.78 5.02
CA VAL A 33 -7.65 -8.89 4.29
C VAL A 33 -8.37 -8.33 3.08
N VAL A 34 -7.89 -8.71 1.90
CA VAL A 34 -8.56 -8.47 0.62
C VAL A 34 -9.47 -9.66 0.37
N GLN A 35 -10.76 -9.41 0.41
CA GLN A 35 -11.78 -10.44 0.16
C GLN A 35 -11.87 -10.69 -1.35
N GLY A 36 -12.39 -11.85 -1.76
CA GLY A 36 -12.35 -12.21 -3.18
C GLY A 36 -13.39 -11.47 -4.03
N ASP A 37 -14.34 -10.75 -3.43
CA ASP A 37 -15.23 -9.80 -4.12
C ASP A 37 -14.46 -8.59 -4.68
N PHE A 38 -13.21 -8.41 -4.25
CA PHE A 38 -12.24 -7.51 -4.87
C PHE A 38 -12.09 -7.72 -6.38
N ALA A 39 -12.31 -8.95 -6.89
CA ALA A 39 -12.34 -9.21 -8.33
C ALA A 39 -13.43 -8.40 -9.07
N LEU A 40 -14.50 -8.02 -8.37
CA LEU A 40 -15.62 -7.25 -8.90
C LEU A 40 -15.43 -5.74 -8.70
N THR A 41 -14.97 -5.32 -7.52
CA THR A 41 -14.81 -3.89 -7.19
C THR A 41 -13.52 -3.30 -7.74
N GLN A 42 -12.47 -4.13 -7.90
CA GLN A 42 -11.13 -3.77 -8.38
C GLN A 42 -10.43 -2.67 -7.57
N THR A 43 -10.98 -2.29 -6.43
CA THR A 43 -10.41 -1.30 -5.54
C THR A 43 -10.87 -1.56 -4.10
N GLN A 44 -9.95 -1.45 -3.16
CA GLN A 44 -10.22 -1.52 -1.72
C GLN A 44 -9.28 -0.55 -1.03
N MET A 45 -9.81 0.25 -0.11
CA MET A 45 -9.04 1.19 0.68
C MET A 45 -9.15 0.83 2.16
N ALA A 46 -8.04 0.92 2.88
CA ALA A 46 -7.99 0.80 4.33
C ALA A 46 -7.11 1.90 4.91
N THR A 47 -7.49 2.43 6.07
CA THR A 47 -6.74 3.47 6.77
C THR A 47 -6.41 2.97 8.17
N TYR A 48 -5.17 3.14 8.57
CA TYR A 48 -4.66 2.73 9.87
C TYR A 48 -4.02 3.91 10.58
N GLU A 49 -4.14 3.91 11.90
CA GLU A 49 -3.54 4.92 12.77
C GLU A 49 -2.93 4.23 13.99
N HIS A 50 -1.80 4.74 14.45
CA HIS A 50 -1.13 4.24 15.65
C HIS A 50 -0.50 5.37 16.44
N ASN A 51 -0.52 5.23 17.77
CA ASN A 51 0.18 6.11 18.70
C ASN A 51 1.50 5.44 19.12
N PHE A 52 2.61 6.01 18.68
CA PHE A 52 3.95 5.57 19.08
C PHE A 52 4.31 6.19 20.42
N ASN A 53 4.84 5.37 21.33
CA ASN A 53 5.38 5.81 22.61
C ASN A 53 6.88 5.52 22.64
N ASP A 54 7.68 6.58 22.52
CA ASP A 54 9.14 6.54 22.53
C ASP A 54 9.69 7.36 23.71
N SER A 55 10.08 6.64 24.77
CA SER A 55 10.70 7.23 25.95
C SER A 55 12.12 7.74 25.72
N SER A 56 12.75 7.44 24.57
CA SER A 56 14.08 7.94 24.22
C SER A 56 14.06 9.39 23.72
N CYS A 57 12.88 9.94 23.43
CA CYS A 57 12.71 11.32 22.98
C CYS A 57 13.09 12.33 24.07
N VAL A 58 14.27 12.93 23.94
CA VAL A 58 14.81 13.97 24.82
C VAL A 58 14.76 15.32 24.12
N SER A 59 14.14 16.33 24.73
CA SER A 59 13.96 17.67 24.15
C SER A 59 13.06 17.76 22.90
N THR A 60 12.86 18.98 22.38
CA THR A 60 12.07 19.26 21.19
C THR A 60 12.63 18.51 19.98
N ASN A 61 11.78 17.78 19.28
CA ASN A 61 12.18 17.01 18.11
C ASN A 61 11.14 17.12 16.99
N THR A 62 11.54 16.76 15.78
CA THR A 62 10.65 16.71 14.63
C THR A 62 10.66 15.31 14.04
N ILE A 63 9.51 14.65 14.04
CA ILE A 63 9.30 13.39 13.34
C ILE A 63 8.80 13.70 11.94
N THR A 64 9.52 13.22 10.92
CA THR A 64 9.13 13.41 9.53
C THR A 64 8.58 12.10 8.93
N PRO A 65 7.38 12.14 8.33
CA PRO A 65 6.90 11.06 7.47
C PRO A 65 7.77 10.94 6.21
N MET A 66 8.29 9.75 5.93
CA MET A 66 9.02 9.46 4.69
C MET A 66 8.04 9.06 3.60
N SER A 67 8.24 9.53 2.37
CA SER A 67 7.38 9.14 1.24
C SER A 67 7.38 7.61 1.08
N PRO A 68 6.24 6.94 1.27
CA PRO A 68 6.15 5.51 1.05
C PRO A 68 6.24 5.25 -0.46
N SER A 69 6.64 4.03 -0.82
CA SER A 69 6.69 3.58 -2.21
C SER A 69 5.55 2.61 -2.47
N ASP A 70 5.07 2.60 -3.71
CA ASP A 70 4.10 1.60 -4.14
C ASP A 70 4.76 0.22 -4.21
N ILE A 71 4.00 -0.80 -3.82
CA ILE A 71 4.51 -2.18 -3.73
C ILE A 71 3.57 -3.08 -4.51
N ILE A 72 4.14 -3.82 -5.46
CA ILE A 72 3.43 -4.87 -6.18
C ILE A 72 3.67 -6.19 -5.48
N VAL A 73 2.59 -6.76 -4.95
CA VAL A 73 2.61 -8.02 -4.22
C VAL A 73 2.12 -9.15 -5.13
N GLY A 74 2.92 -10.21 -5.21
CA GLY A 74 2.56 -11.45 -5.89
C GLY A 74 2.07 -12.50 -4.89
N LEU A 75 0.93 -13.12 -5.20
CA LEU A 75 0.27 -14.15 -4.41
C LEU A 75 0.03 -15.39 -5.27
N TYR A 76 0.02 -16.57 -4.65
CA TYR A 76 -0.22 -17.85 -5.34
C TYR A 76 0.73 -18.05 -6.55
N ASN A 77 2.04 -18.04 -6.30
CA ASN A 77 3.12 -18.09 -7.30
C ASN A 77 3.04 -16.94 -8.31
N ASP A 78 2.78 -15.72 -7.82
CA ASP A 78 2.67 -14.48 -8.60
C ASP A 78 1.56 -14.49 -9.68
N THR A 79 0.61 -15.41 -9.58
CA THR A 79 -0.56 -15.48 -10.47
C THR A 79 -1.55 -14.36 -10.19
N ILE A 80 -1.72 -14.00 -8.92
CA ILE A 80 -2.47 -12.84 -8.49
C ILE A 80 -1.47 -11.75 -8.12
N LYS A 81 -1.61 -10.57 -8.75
CA LYS A 81 -0.76 -9.42 -8.49
C LYS A 81 -1.60 -8.24 -8.02
N LEU A 82 -1.28 -7.73 -6.84
CA LEU A 82 -1.96 -6.60 -6.23
C LEU A 82 -0.98 -5.42 -6.15
N ASN A 83 -1.40 -4.28 -6.66
CA ASN A 83 -0.70 -3.01 -6.49
C ASN A 83 -1.21 -2.34 -5.21
N LEU A 84 -0.29 -2.10 -4.28
CA LEU A 84 -0.56 -1.38 -3.04
C LEU A 84 0.01 0.03 -3.17
N HIS A 85 -0.90 1.01 -3.19
CA HIS A 85 -0.56 2.43 -3.12
C HIS A 85 -0.70 2.90 -1.68
N PHE A 86 0.34 3.53 -1.13
CA PHE A 86 0.38 3.98 0.25
C PHE A 86 0.43 5.51 0.33
N GLU A 87 -0.37 6.09 1.21
CA GLU A 87 -0.31 7.52 1.49
C GLU A 87 -0.39 7.80 2.99
N TRP A 88 0.34 8.81 3.46
CA TRP A 88 0.15 9.30 4.83
C TRP A 88 -1.19 10.03 4.94
N THR A 89 -1.94 9.75 6.02
CA THR A 89 -3.15 10.53 6.36
C THR A 89 -2.80 11.99 6.64
N ASN A 90 -1.62 12.23 7.22
CA ASN A 90 -1.03 13.53 7.41
C ASN A 90 0.43 13.53 6.95
N LYS A 91 0.74 14.28 5.89
CA LYS A 91 2.07 14.40 5.29
C LYS A 91 2.98 15.41 6.02
N ASN A 92 2.44 16.14 7.00
CA ASN A 92 3.19 17.17 7.72
C ASN A 92 4.16 16.56 8.73
N ASN A 93 5.23 17.31 9.01
CA ASN A 93 6.12 17.01 10.12
C ASN A 93 5.36 17.10 11.46
N ILE A 94 5.67 16.18 12.36
CA ILE A 94 5.15 16.17 13.72
C ILE A 94 6.22 16.77 14.64
N THR A 95 5.95 17.95 15.19
CA THR A 95 6.84 18.57 16.18
C THR A 95 6.48 18.09 17.57
N LEU A 96 7.43 17.40 18.23
CA LEU A 96 7.34 17.01 19.62
C LEU A 96 7.88 18.15 20.48
N SER A 97 7.09 18.56 21.48
CA SER A 97 7.57 19.51 22.49
C SER A 97 8.60 18.84 23.42
N ASN A 98 9.33 19.64 24.21
CA ASN A 98 10.28 19.12 25.19
C ASN A 98 9.66 18.01 26.06
N ASN A 99 10.32 16.85 26.08
CA ASN A 99 9.94 15.65 26.85
C ASN A 99 8.59 15.03 26.44
N GLN A 100 8.05 15.40 25.28
CA GLN A 100 6.93 14.68 24.70
C GLN A 100 7.44 13.36 24.09
N THR A 101 6.97 12.25 24.64
CA THR A 101 7.41 10.90 24.28
C THR A 101 6.38 10.16 23.42
N SER A 102 5.25 10.77 23.11
CA SER A 102 4.19 10.13 22.32
C SER A 102 3.70 10.97 21.16
N PHE A 103 3.36 10.30 20.07
CA PHE A 103 2.77 10.92 18.90
C PHE A 103 1.99 9.92 18.05
N THR A 104 0.97 10.45 17.38
CA THR A 104 0.08 9.67 16.51
C THR A 104 0.41 9.92 15.06
N SER A 105 0.41 8.84 14.27
CA SER A 105 0.52 8.91 12.82
C SER A 105 -0.28 7.77 12.18
N GLY A 106 -0.71 7.98 10.94
CA GLY A 106 -1.50 7.00 10.21
C GLY A 106 -1.25 7.05 8.71
N TYR A 107 -1.57 5.96 8.04
CA TYR A 107 -1.46 5.84 6.59
C TYR A 107 -2.70 5.15 6.04
N SER A 108 -3.04 5.49 4.79
CA SER A 108 -3.98 4.75 3.97
C SER A 108 -3.23 3.85 3.00
N VAL A 109 -3.85 2.72 2.69
CA VAL A 109 -3.44 1.81 1.63
C VAL A 109 -4.62 1.62 0.68
N THR A 110 -4.36 1.79 -0.60
CA THR A 110 -5.29 1.51 -1.68
C THR A 110 -4.78 0.31 -2.45
N VAL A 111 -5.59 -0.75 -2.49
CA VAL A 111 -5.31 -1.99 -3.22
C VAL A 111 -5.98 -1.91 -4.58
N THR A 112 -5.23 -2.16 -5.64
CA THR A 112 -5.75 -2.28 -7.02
C THR A 112 -5.14 -3.50 -7.70
N PRO A 113 -5.78 -4.11 -8.72
CA PRO A 113 -5.14 -5.12 -9.54
C PRO A 113 -3.90 -4.53 -10.22
N ALA A 114 -2.78 -5.26 -10.19
CA ALA A 114 -1.61 -4.88 -10.97
C ALA A 114 -1.69 -5.44 -12.39
N ALA A 115 -0.98 -4.79 -13.33
CA ALA A 115 -0.87 -5.30 -14.69
C ALA A 115 -0.20 -6.70 -14.73
N SER A 116 -0.58 -7.55 -15.69
CA SER A 116 -0.07 -8.92 -15.80
C SER A 116 1.45 -9.00 -15.95
N ASN A 117 2.05 -8.03 -16.64
CA ASN A 117 3.49 -7.90 -16.85
C ASN A 117 4.22 -7.14 -15.73
N ALA A 118 3.53 -6.69 -14.68
CA ALA A 118 4.15 -5.96 -13.59
C ALA A 118 5.18 -6.84 -12.86
N LYS A 119 6.33 -6.25 -12.52
CA LYS A 119 7.37 -6.89 -11.73
C LYS A 119 6.95 -6.92 -10.27
N VAL A 120 6.91 -8.11 -9.68
CA VAL A 120 6.59 -8.30 -8.26
C VAL A 120 7.75 -7.79 -7.40
N ASN A 121 7.44 -6.95 -6.41
CA ASN A 121 8.39 -6.48 -5.41
C ASN A 121 8.53 -7.50 -4.27
N VAL A 122 7.41 -8.06 -3.82
CA VAL A 122 7.31 -8.99 -2.70
C VAL A 122 6.39 -10.15 -3.09
N SER A 123 6.86 -11.39 -2.97
CA SER A 123 6.08 -12.59 -3.32
C SER A 123 5.75 -13.42 -2.09
N ALA A 124 4.51 -13.89 -1.99
CA ALA A 124 4.07 -14.87 -1.01
C ALA A 124 4.45 -16.32 -1.38
N GLY A 125 5.11 -16.53 -2.53
CA GLY A 125 5.27 -17.86 -3.11
C GLY A 125 3.90 -18.51 -3.32
N GLY A 126 3.77 -19.80 -2.98
CA GLY A 126 2.48 -20.51 -3.09
C GLY A 126 1.38 -20.04 -2.11
N GLY A 127 1.68 -19.12 -1.19
CA GLY A 127 0.74 -18.65 -0.18
C GLY A 127 -0.21 -17.55 -0.66
N GLY A 128 -1.32 -17.40 0.07
CA GLY A 128 -2.28 -16.30 -0.08
C GLY A 128 -2.05 -15.13 0.88
N SER A 129 -0.95 -15.13 1.62
CA SER A 129 -0.63 -14.09 2.62
C SER A 129 0.85 -13.78 2.64
N VAL A 130 1.20 -12.51 2.85
CA VAL A 130 2.58 -12.05 2.98
C VAL A 130 2.70 -10.91 3.98
N MET A 131 3.81 -10.89 4.71
CA MET A 131 4.22 -9.77 5.54
C MET A 131 5.08 -8.81 4.72
N ILE A 132 4.76 -7.53 4.76
CA ILE A 132 5.54 -6.46 4.13
C ILE A 132 6.04 -5.55 5.25
N ASN A 133 7.36 -5.51 5.42
CA ASN A 133 7.97 -4.73 6.47
C ASN A 133 8.20 -3.28 6.00
N GLY A 134 7.91 -2.31 6.88
CA GLY A 134 8.22 -0.90 6.63
C GLY A 134 7.47 -0.26 5.46
N VAL A 135 6.18 -0.61 5.26
CA VAL A 135 5.34 -0.03 4.20
C VAL A 135 5.21 1.49 4.32
N ALA A 136 5.26 2.00 5.55
CA ALA A 136 5.30 3.42 5.84
C ALA A 136 6.29 3.64 6.98
N THR A 137 7.22 4.59 6.84
CA THR A 137 8.29 4.84 7.80
C THR A 137 8.35 6.33 8.18
N LEU A 138 8.42 6.60 9.47
CA LEU A 138 8.69 7.90 10.06
C LEU A 138 10.11 7.89 10.62
N SER A 139 10.76 9.04 10.62
CA SER A 139 12.06 9.18 11.27
C SER A 139 12.24 10.55 11.90
N SER A 140 12.97 10.60 13.01
CA SER A 140 13.47 11.84 13.59
C SER A 140 14.79 12.31 12.99
N ALA A 141 15.28 11.64 11.94
CA ALA A 141 16.55 11.94 11.31
C ALA A 141 16.57 13.33 10.66
N SER A 142 17.73 13.97 10.72
CA SER A 142 18.00 15.21 10.00
C SER A 142 17.78 15.05 8.49
N SER A 143 17.55 16.15 7.78
CA SER A 143 17.35 16.12 6.32
C SER A 143 18.56 15.54 5.57
N SER A 144 19.78 15.73 6.06
CA SER A 144 21.00 15.17 5.46
C SER A 144 21.05 13.65 5.62
N THR A 145 20.80 13.13 6.82
CA THR A 145 20.74 11.67 7.10
C THR A 145 19.64 11.00 6.28
N ARG A 146 18.47 11.64 6.16
CA ARG A 146 17.36 11.15 5.33
C ARG A 146 17.73 11.11 3.85
N GLY A 147 18.39 12.16 3.36
CA GLY A 147 18.88 12.23 1.98
C GLY A 147 19.90 11.11 1.67
N SER A 148 20.87 10.89 2.56
CA SER A 148 21.85 9.81 2.40
C SER A 148 21.20 8.42 2.43
N ALA A 149 20.24 8.20 3.34
CA ALA A 149 19.51 6.94 3.40
C ALA A 149 18.71 6.68 2.11
N ALA A 150 18.03 7.70 1.57
CA ALA A 150 17.29 7.59 0.32
C ALA A 150 18.19 7.23 -0.88
N VAL A 151 19.38 7.83 -0.97
CA VAL A 151 20.38 7.47 -2.00
C VAL A 151 20.81 6.01 -1.85
N GLN A 152 21.09 5.56 -0.62
CA GLN A 152 21.47 4.17 -0.36
C GLN A 152 20.36 3.17 -0.72
N PHE A 153 19.10 3.52 -0.45
CA PHE A 153 17.95 2.74 -0.85
C PHE A 153 17.85 2.59 -2.37
N LEU A 154 17.98 3.70 -3.10
CA LEU A 154 17.97 3.71 -4.57
C LEU A 154 19.11 2.86 -5.14
N LEU A 155 20.33 3.02 -4.62
CA LEU A 155 21.48 2.20 -5.03
C LEU A 155 21.26 0.71 -4.76
N CYS A 156 20.61 0.36 -3.66
CA CYS A 156 20.27 -1.02 -3.34
C CYS A 156 19.30 -1.63 -4.37
N LEU A 157 18.25 -0.88 -4.74
CA LEU A 157 17.28 -1.31 -5.76
C LEU A 157 17.94 -1.45 -7.14
N LEU A 158 18.78 -0.49 -7.53
CA LEU A 158 19.53 -0.52 -8.79
C LEU A 158 20.58 -1.65 -8.80
N GLY A 159 21.10 -2.02 -7.64
CA GLY A 159 21.99 -3.17 -7.45
C GLY A 159 21.29 -4.53 -7.54
N GLY A 160 19.97 -4.57 -7.82
CA GLY A 160 19.22 -5.79 -8.04
C GLY A 160 18.93 -6.59 -6.76
N LYS A 161 19.10 -6.00 -5.59
CA LYS A 161 18.75 -6.65 -4.31
C LYS A 161 17.24 -6.72 -4.12
N SER A 162 16.80 -7.62 -3.24
CA SER A 162 15.38 -7.75 -2.89
C SER A 162 14.88 -6.50 -2.17
N TRP A 163 13.56 -6.25 -2.28
CA TRP A 163 12.88 -5.15 -1.61
C TRP A 163 13.19 -5.09 -0.10
N ASP A 164 13.02 -6.22 0.59
CA ASP A 164 13.24 -6.32 2.04
C ASP A 164 14.67 -5.97 2.44
N ALA A 165 15.66 -6.40 1.64
CA ALA A 165 17.06 -6.07 1.90
C ALA A 165 17.31 -4.56 1.77
N CYS A 166 16.66 -3.91 0.80
CA CYS A 166 16.80 -2.47 0.60
C CYS A 166 16.08 -1.66 1.67
N VAL A 167 14.86 -2.05 2.05
CA VAL A 167 14.12 -1.41 3.14
C VAL A 167 14.87 -1.54 4.46
N ASN A 168 15.44 -2.72 4.75
CA ASN A 168 16.25 -2.91 5.95
C ASN A 168 17.53 -2.05 5.92
N SER A 169 18.22 -1.99 4.78
CA SER A 169 19.40 -1.11 4.65
C SER A 169 19.04 0.36 4.85
N TYR A 170 17.90 0.80 4.34
CA TYR A 170 17.39 2.16 4.47
C TYR A 170 17.06 2.49 5.93
N ARG A 171 16.34 1.61 6.62
CA ARG A 171 16.01 1.77 8.04
C ARG A 171 17.26 1.79 8.91
N ASN A 172 18.22 0.90 8.66
CA ASN A 172 19.48 0.88 9.39
C ASN A 172 20.27 2.19 9.21
N ALA A 173 20.26 2.77 8.01
CA ALA A 173 20.91 4.06 7.76
C ALA A 173 20.24 5.22 8.52
N LEU A 174 18.92 5.18 8.69
CA LEU A 174 18.19 6.16 9.51
C LEU A 174 18.44 5.95 11.00
N ALA A 175 18.42 4.70 11.46
CA ALA A 175 18.55 4.31 12.86
C ALA A 175 19.91 4.69 13.48
N GLN A 176 20.95 4.83 12.66
CA GLN A 176 22.29 5.20 13.14
C GLN A 176 22.34 6.52 13.91
N ASN A 177 21.48 7.48 13.57
CA ASN A 177 21.52 8.82 14.15
C ASN A 177 20.14 9.34 14.54
N ALA A 178 19.12 8.47 14.61
CA ALA A 178 17.74 8.87 14.86
C ALA A 178 16.81 7.71 15.18
N GLY A 179 15.68 8.01 15.79
CA GLY A 179 14.57 7.09 15.97
C GLY A 179 13.87 6.80 14.63
N VAL A 180 13.46 5.55 14.47
CA VAL A 180 12.78 5.02 13.28
C VAL A 180 11.49 4.35 13.70
N TYR A 181 10.37 4.77 13.13
CA TYR A 181 9.05 4.23 13.46
C TYR A 181 8.43 3.69 12.18
N SER A 182 8.08 2.42 12.16
CA SER A 182 7.62 1.76 10.94
C SER A 182 6.28 1.08 11.11
N PHE A 183 5.49 1.13 10.05
CA PHE A 183 4.31 0.29 9.89
C PHE A 183 4.67 -0.93 9.05
N ASN A 184 4.34 -2.11 9.54
CA ASN A 184 4.39 -3.37 8.82
C ASN A 184 2.95 -3.76 8.45
N LEU A 185 2.77 -4.38 7.29
CA LEU A 185 1.47 -4.80 6.80
C LEU A 185 1.49 -6.29 6.47
N THR A 186 0.61 -7.06 7.11
CA THR A 186 0.25 -8.39 6.63
C THR A 186 -0.90 -8.24 5.65
N LEU A 187 -0.64 -8.59 4.39
CA LEU A 187 -1.66 -8.66 3.36
C LEU A 187 -2.09 -10.12 3.19
N SER A 188 -3.39 -10.38 3.27
CA SER A 188 -3.96 -11.68 2.93
C SER A 188 -5.02 -11.51 1.84
N TYR A 189 -4.98 -12.35 0.82
CA TYR A 189 -6.02 -12.41 -0.21
C TYR A 189 -6.78 -13.72 -0.09
N ASN A 190 -8.07 -13.60 0.19
CA ASN A 190 -9.01 -14.71 0.24
C ASN A 190 -9.76 -14.77 -1.09
N PRO A 191 -9.27 -15.50 -2.11
CA PRO A 191 -9.98 -15.61 -3.37
C PRO A 191 -11.36 -16.21 -3.12
N ILE A 192 -12.38 -15.75 -3.85
CA ILE A 192 -13.64 -16.45 -3.84
C ILE A 192 -13.41 -17.78 -4.58
N THR A 193 -13.55 -18.89 -3.88
CA THR A 193 -13.42 -20.23 -4.44
C THR A 193 -14.63 -20.63 -5.29
N THR A 194 -15.73 -19.86 -5.24
CA THR A 194 -16.97 -20.13 -5.98
C THR A 194 -17.71 -18.83 -6.34
N THR A 195 -17.51 -18.30 -7.53
CA THR A 195 -18.32 -17.19 -8.09
C THR A 195 -18.52 -17.44 -9.57
N CYS A 196 -19.47 -18.30 -9.90
CA CYS A 196 -19.85 -18.43 -11.29
C CYS A 196 -20.50 -17.10 -11.73
N LYS A 197 -19.97 -16.48 -12.78
CA LYS A 197 -20.52 -15.22 -13.32
C LYS A 197 -21.57 -15.56 -14.38
N PRO A 198 -22.77 -14.94 -14.35
CA PRO A 198 -23.72 -15.07 -15.44
C PRO A 198 -23.18 -14.39 -16.70
N ASP A 199 -23.21 -15.09 -17.82
CA ASP A 199 -22.70 -14.59 -19.11
C ASP A 199 -23.57 -13.50 -19.73
N ASP A 200 -24.88 -13.75 -19.78
CA ASP A 200 -25.87 -12.83 -20.32
C ASP A 200 -27.06 -12.77 -19.35
N LEU A 201 -27.48 -11.56 -19.03
CA LEU A 201 -28.62 -11.28 -18.14
C LEU A 201 -29.78 -10.62 -18.90
N LEU A 202 -29.65 -10.42 -20.21
CA LEU A 202 -30.66 -9.77 -21.03
C LEU A 202 -31.65 -10.81 -21.57
N ILE A 203 -32.88 -10.79 -21.06
CA ILE A 203 -33.99 -11.56 -21.63
C ILE A 203 -34.79 -10.63 -22.55
N THR A 204 -34.75 -10.90 -23.85
CA THR A 204 -35.57 -10.17 -24.84
C THR A 204 -36.84 -10.96 -25.14
N LEU A 205 -37.99 -10.32 -24.93
CA LEU A 205 -39.30 -10.88 -25.26
C LEU A 205 -39.74 -10.41 -26.65
N ASP A 206 -40.24 -11.32 -27.47
CA ASP A 206 -40.76 -10.96 -28.79
C ASP A 206 -42.11 -10.24 -28.66
N SER A 207 -42.28 -9.16 -29.43
CA SER A 207 -43.51 -8.37 -29.44
C SER A 207 -44.72 -9.23 -29.84
N ILE A 208 -45.82 -9.10 -29.10
CA ILE A 208 -47.10 -9.74 -29.41
C ILE A 208 -48.07 -8.68 -29.99
N PRO A 209 -48.69 -8.92 -31.16
CA PRO A 209 -49.73 -8.03 -31.68
C PRO A 209 -50.91 -7.93 -30.73
N VAL A 210 -51.46 -6.73 -30.55
CA VAL A 210 -52.59 -6.47 -29.63
C VAL A 210 -53.81 -7.32 -29.96
N SER A 211 -54.04 -7.63 -31.23
CA SER A 211 -55.12 -8.52 -31.70
C SER A 211 -55.00 -9.96 -31.18
N GLN A 212 -53.81 -10.37 -30.75
CA GLN A 212 -53.55 -11.68 -30.18
C GLN A 212 -53.55 -11.65 -28.65
N LEU A 213 -53.79 -10.51 -28.00
CA LEU A 213 -53.90 -10.44 -26.54
C LEU A 213 -55.32 -10.87 -26.11
N PRO A 214 -55.46 -11.78 -25.12
CA PRO A 214 -56.76 -12.14 -24.60
C PRO A 214 -57.34 -11.00 -23.77
N ALA A 215 -58.67 -10.90 -23.70
CA ALA A 215 -59.35 -9.88 -22.91
C ALA A 215 -59.11 -10.02 -21.40
N THR A 216 -58.90 -11.25 -20.91
CA THR A 216 -58.54 -11.58 -19.52
C THR A 216 -57.78 -12.93 -19.44
N GLY A 217 -56.90 -13.09 -18.45
CA GLY A 217 -56.17 -14.34 -18.16
C GLY A 217 -54.69 -14.36 -18.54
N ASN A 218 -53.96 -15.40 -18.10
CA ASN A 218 -52.53 -15.60 -18.39
C ASN A 218 -52.32 -16.42 -19.69
N LYS A 219 -51.36 -16.01 -20.53
CA LYS A 219 -50.85 -16.82 -21.65
C LYS A 219 -49.50 -17.43 -21.28
N ALA A 220 -49.53 -18.63 -20.73
CA ALA A 220 -48.31 -19.33 -20.33
C ALA A 220 -47.39 -19.75 -21.51
N THR A 221 -47.85 -19.63 -22.76
CA THR A 221 -47.17 -20.24 -23.92
C THR A 221 -47.06 -19.39 -25.19
N ILE A 222 -47.62 -18.17 -25.23
CA ILE A 222 -47.55 -17.34 -26.46
C ILE A 222 -46.28 -16.49 -26.40
N ASN A 223 -45.40 -16.71 -27.37
CA ASN A 223 -44.05 -16.14 -27.44
C ASN A 223 -43.20 -16.40 -26.17
N SER A 224 -43.49 -17.46 -25.40
CA SER A 224 -42.63 -17.87 -24.29
C SER A 224 -41.30 -18.39 -24.86
N LYS A 225 -40.21 -17.71 -24.55
CA LYS A 225 -38.86 -18.22 -24.82
C LYS A 225 -38.28 -18.80 -23.55
N GLN A 226 -37.77 -20.02 -23.64
CA GLN A 226 -36.85 -20.55 -22.64
C GLN A 226 -35.45 -20.02 -22.96
N GLY A 227 -34.81 -19.43 -21.97
CA GLY A 227 -33.41 -19.01 -22.04
C GLY A 227 -32.65 -19.60 -20.87
N ASP A 228 -31.47 -20.14 -21.14
CA ASP A 228 -30.60 -20.65 -20.09
C ASP A 228 -29.77 -19.50 -19.52
N ILE A 229 -29.70 -19.40 -18.19
CA ILE A 229 -28.72 -18.54 -17.53
C ILE A 229 -27.43 -19.36 -17.44
N ILE A 230 -26.49 -19.07 -18.34
CA ILE A 230 -25.19 -19.73 -18.33
C ILE A 230 -24.33 -19.09 -17.24
N LEU A 231 -23.95 -19.92 -16.27
CA LEU A 231 -23.02 -19.57 -15.21
C LEU A 231 -21.63 -20.05 -15.60
N ARG A 232 -20.70 -19.12 -15.86
CA ARG A 232 -19.29 -19.47 -16.04
C ARG A 232 -18.61 -19.54 -14.69
N CYS A 233 -18.34 -20.78 -14.28
CA CYS A 233 -17.32 -21.13 -13.32
C CYS A 233 -16.05 -21.51 -14.12
#